data_AF-C7BSP7-F1
#
_entry.id   AF-C7BSP7-F1
#
_cell.length_a   1.000
_cell.length_b   1.000
_cell.length_c   1.000
_cell.angle_alpha   90.00
_cell.angle_beta   90.00
_cell.angle_gamma   90.00
#
_symmetry.space_group_name_H-M   'P 1'
#
loop_
_entity.id
_entity.type
_entity.pdbx_description
1 polymer ?
#
loop_
_entity_poly.entity_id
_entity_poly.type
_entity_poly.pdbx_seq_one_letter_code
_entity_poly.pdbx_strand_id
1 'polypeptide(L)'
;MSVKNDFKAFSIKNGANVVDQNLYESSPELQTGLAPNSSIHVHLLNKTLRQSSTISSVLADFIAEQSGEDVLDDGNVAKLTAQLKKALEKVSAKRPGDIYLSAHPASDLAKGEYIANGAAYAIDSTVGRALNNLSDAYKAAWGIKLHDGKINLPNLFVDGRGVFVRAGLQPGVIQGDAIRNIIGDVGLWSWGLFARTSGAFHGVNVNSEGSVVKKNTPDTASIFAYATFDASKVVPTADENRPLNVSMIPVIYLGV
;
A
#
# COMPACT_ATOMS: atom_id res chain seq x y z
N MET A 1 28.42 0.47 8.93
CA MET A 1 29.36 -0.57 9.40
C MET A 1 29.33 -1.70 8.40
N SER A 2 30.47 -2.24 7.99
CA SER A 2 30.50 -3.45 7.15
C SER A 2 30.09 -4.64 8.01
N VAL A 3 29.07 -5.37 7.59
CA VAL A 3 28.67 -6.65 8.22
C VAL A 3 29.66 -7.75 7.87
N LYS A 4 29.83 -8.74 8.75
CA LYS A 4 30.76 -9.87 8.59
C LYS A 4 30.03 -11.13 8.12
N ASN A 5 30.65 -11.87 7.20
CA ASN A 5 30.25 -13.22 6.81
C ASN A 5 31.41 -14.20 7.05
N ASP A 6 31.21 -15.26 7.83
CA ASP A 6 32.23 -16.29 8.09
C ASP A 6 32.20 -17.48 7.12
N PHE A 7 31.13 -17.67 6.35
CA PHE A 7 31.03 -18.71 5.32
C PHE A 7 31.81 -18.30 4.07
N LYS A 8 32.96 -18.95 3.82
CA LYS A 8 33.88 -18.57 2.74
C LYS A 8 33.85 -19.53 1.56
N ALA A 9 33.92 -18.97 0.36
CA ALA A 9 34.11 -19.74 -0.85
C ALA A 9 35.50 -20.42 -0.86
N PHE A 10 35.52 -21.74 -1.02
CA PHE A 10 36.73 -22.55 -1.02
C PHE A 10 37.37 -22.62 -2.41
N SER A 11 38.71 -22.57 -2.47
CA SER A 11 39.48 -22.82 -3.70
C SER A 11 39.22 -21.82 -4.85
N ILE A 12 38.70 -20.61 -4.62
CA ILE A 12 38.33 -19.68 -5.72
C ILE A 12 39.49 -18.94 -6.42
N LYS A 13 40.74 -19.14 -5.99
CA LYS A 13 41.90 -18.44 -6.58
C LYS A 13 42.23 -18.97 -7.98
N ASN A 14 42.86 -18.12 -8.80
CA ASN A 14 43.39 -18.55 -10.09
C ASN A 14 44.43 -19.67 -9.91
N GLY A 15 44.40 -20.68 -10.78
CA GLY A 15 45.28 -21.86 -10.71
C GLY A 15 44.98 -22.82 -9.56
N ALA A 16 43.87 -22.66 -8.84
CA ALA A 16 43.54 -23.53 -7.73
C ALA A 16 43.23 -24.97 -8.19
N ASN A 17 43.63 -25.95 -7.36
CA ASN A 17 43.53 -27.38 -7.59
C ASN A 17 42.06 -27.84 -7.68
N VAL A 18 41.45 -27.71 -8.86
CA VAL A 18 40.14 -28.29 -9.20
C VAL A 18 40.13 -28.79 -10.63
N VAL A 19 39.20 -29.70 -10.92
CA VAL A 19 38.91 -30.09 -12.30
C VAL A 19 38.22 -28.96 -13.08
N ASP A 20 38.48 -28.91 -14.38
CA ASP A 20 37.80 -27.99 -15.30
C ASP A 20 36.28 -28.22 -15.31
N GLN A 21 35.50 -27.19 -15.63
CA GLN A 21 34.04 -27.29 -15.64
C GLN A 21 33.53 -28.35 -16.62
N ASN A 22 34.06 -28.41 -17.84
CA ASN A 22 33.56 -29.33 -18.87
C ASN A 22 33.85 -30.80 -18.50
N LEU A 23 35.02 -31.04 -17.90
CA LEU A 23 35.41 -32.35 -17.40
C LEU A 23 34.57 -32.78 -16.18
N TYR A 24 34.22 -31.82 -15.30
CA TYR A 24 33.34 -32.08 -14.17
C TYR A 24 31.92 -32.46 -14.61
N GLU A 25 31.35 -31.74 -15.57
CA GLU A 25 30.01 -32.01 -16.11
C GLU A 25 29.94 -33.35 -16.84
N SER A 26 31.07 -33.84 -17.37
CA SER A 26 31.18 -35.13 -18.05
C SER A 26 31.50 -36.30 -17.12
N SER A 27 31.79 -36.05 -15.84
CA SER A 27 32.17 -37.07 -14.85
C SER A 27 30.94 -37.88 -14.39
N PRO A 28 30.98 -39.23 -14.47
CA PRO A 28 29.90 -40.07 -13.94
C PRO A 28 29.62 -39.84 -12.45
N GLU A 29 30.67 -39.53 -11.68
CA GLU A 29 30.61 -39.25 -10.25
C GLU A 29 29.76 -38.03 -9.90
N LEU A 30 29.46 -37.15 -10.85
CA LEU A 30 28.49 -36.06 -10.65
C LEU A 30 27.07 -36.62 -10.34
N GLN A 31 26.72 -37.76 -10.93
CA GLN A 31 25.41 -38.41 -10.75
C GLN A 31 25.47 -39.53 -9.70
N THR A 32 26.56 -40.29 -9.68
CA THR A 32 26.67 -41.49 -8.83
C THR A 32 27.41 -41.24 -7.51
N GLY A 33 28.01 -40.06 -7.34
CA GLY A 33 28.94 -39.78 -6.25
C GLY A 33 30.29 -40.49 -6.40
N LEU A 34 31.18 -40.24 -5.45
CA LEU A 34 32.48 -40.92 -5.35
C LEU A 34 32.26 -42.39 -4.99
N ALA A 35 32.82 -43.31 -5.76
CA ALA A 35 32.67 -44.74 -5.52
C ALA A 35 33.38 -45.19 -4.22
N PRO A 36 32.79 -46.13 -3.45
CA PRO A 36 33.47 -46.71 -2.31
C PRO A 36 34.69 -47.52 -2.78
N ASN A 37 35.78 -47.49 -1.99
CA ASN A 37 37.02 -48.23 -2.24
C ASN A 37 37.77 -47.87 -3.54
N SER A 38 37.46 -46.73 -4.18
CA SER A 38 38.24 -46.20 -5.31
C SER A 38 39.20 -45.10 -4.87
N SER A 39 40.21 -44.81 -5.70
CA SER A 39 41.12 -43.68 -5.47
C SER A 39 40.38 -42.35 -5.63
N ILE A 40 40.34 -41.53 -4.57
CA ILE A 40 39.70 -40.21 -4.60
C ILE A 40 40.56 -39.23 -5.40
N HIS A 41 40.02 -38.73 -6.51
CA HIS A 41 40.63 -37.64 -7.26
C HIS A 41 40.43 -36.31 -6.50
N VAL A 42 41.48 -35.82 -5.83
CA VAL A 42 41.43 -34.60 -5.00
C VAL A 42 40.93 -33.37 -5.78
N HIS A 43 41.28 -33.25 -7.06
CA HIS A 43 40.82 -32.16 -7.93
C HIS A 43 39.30 -32.18 -8.14
N LEU A 44 38.71 -33.39 -8.21
CA LEU A 44 37.27 -33.60 -8.34
C LEU A 44 36.56 -33.27 -7.02
N LEU A 45 37.09 -33.75 -5.89
CA LEU A 45 36.59 -33.41 -4.56
C LEU A 45 36.61 -31.90 -4.32
N ASN A 46 37.73 -31.23 -4.63
CA ASN A 46 37.86 -29.78 -4.49
C ASN A 46 36.87 -29.02 -5.38
N LYS A 47 36.48 -29.56 -6.54
CA LYS A 47 35.47 -28.93 -7.41
C LYS A 47 34.10 -28.96 -6.77
N THR A 48 33.68 -30.11 -6.23
CA THR A 48 32.42 -30.26 -5.49
C THR A 48 32.40 -29.33 -4.27
N LEU A 49 33.50 -29.30 -3.47
CA LEU A 49 33.64 -28.40 -2.32
C LEU A 49 33.60 -26.92 -2.74
N ARG A 50 34.26 -26.55 -3.85
CA ARG A 50 34.22 -25.19 -4.40
C ARG A 50 32.79 -24.79 -4.76
N GLN A 51 32.06 -25.60 -5.53
CA GLN A 51 30.70 -25.23 -5.93
C GLN A 51 29.77 -25.05 -4.72
N SER A 52 29.82 -25.98 -3.76
CA SER A 52 29.00 -25.91 -2.54
C SER A 52 29.34 -24.69 -1.66
N SER A 53 30.62 -24.48 -1.38
CA SER A 53 31.08 -23.35 -0.54
C SER A 53 30.89 -21.99 -1.21
N THR A 54 30.97 -21.92 -2.55
CA THR A 54 30.73 -20.67 -3.29
C THR A 54 29.28 -20.23 -3.15
N ILE A 55 28.32 -21.14 -3.37
CA ILE A 55 26.89 -20.83 -3.16
C ILE A 55 26.60 -20.49 -1.70
N SER A 56 27.21 -21.22 -0.76
CA SER A 56 27.06 -20.94 0.68
C SER A 56 27.57 -19.55 1.07
N SER A 57 28.75 -19.16 0.55
CA SER A 57 29.31 -17.81 0.76
C SER A 57 28.41 -16.72 0.18
N VAL A 58 27.90 -16.90 -1.04
CA VAL A 58 26.99 -15.93 -1.69
C VAL A 58 25.70 -15.78 -0.89
N LEU A 59 25.10 -16.87 -0.43
CA LEU A 59 23.89 -16.83 0.38
C LEU A 59 24.14 -16.14 1.72
N ALA A 60 25.26 -16.43 2.38
CA ALA A 60 25.61 -15.82 3.66
C ALA A 60 25.92 -14.31 3.51
N ASP A 61 26.56 -13.89 2.42
CA ASP A 61 26.74 -12.47 2.08
C ASP A 61 25.39 -11.77 1.86
N PHE A 62 24.48 -12.40 1.11
CA PHE A 62 23.12 -11.91 0.93
C PHE A 62 22.38 -11.75 2.27
N ILE A 63 22.45 -12.77 3.14
CA ILE A 63 21.84 -12.71 4.47
C ILE A 63 22.44 -11.56 5.29
N ALA A 64 23.76 -11.41 5.30
CA ALA A 64 24.44 -10.35 6.06
C ALA A 64 24.01 -8.95 5.58
N GLU A 65 24.05 -8.71 4.26
CA GLU A 65 23.70 -7.41 3.66
C GLU A 65 22.22 -7.06 3.89
N GLN A 66 21.32 -8.01 3.68
CA GLN A 66 19.89 -7.75 3.81
C GLN A 66 19.46 -7.66 5.28
N SER A 67 19.95 -8.54 6.16
CA SER A 67 19.60 -8.49 7.60
C SER A 67 20.27 -7.32 8.34
N GLY A 68 21.41 -6.84 7.86
CA GLY A 68 22.22 -5.84 8.55
C GLY A 68 22.98 -6.38 9.77
N GLU A 69 23.16 -7.70 9.86
CA GLU A 69 23.79 -8.40 10.98
C GLU A 69 24.93 -9.30 10.50
N ASP A 70 25.86 -9.61 11.41
CA ASP A 70 26.93 -10.58 11.14
C ASP A 70 26.38 -12.01 11.03
N VAL A 71 26.88 -12.74 10.04
CA VAL A 71 26.58 -14.15 9.78
C VAL A 71 27.80 -14.99 10.16
N LEU A 72 27.75 -15.63 11.32
CA LEU A 72 28.87 -16.34 11.96
C LEU A 72 28.75 -17.86 11.76
N ASP A 73 29.89 -18.54 11.62
CA ASP A 73 29.98 -20.00 11.61
C ASP A 73 30.19 -20.53 13.03
N ASP A 74 29.15 -20.43 13.87
CA ASP A 74 29.16 -20.82 15.29
C ASP A 74 28.19 -21.97 15.60
N GLY A 75 27.60 -22.59 14.57
CA GLY A 75 26.62 -23.66 14.69
C GLY A 75 25.21 -23.22 15.11
N ASN A 76 24.94 -21.91 15.25
CA ASN A 76 23.62 -21.41 15.64
C ASN A 76 22.63 -21.36 14.46
N VAL A 77 22.08 -22.53 14.11
CA VAL A 77 21.09 -22.68 13.03
C VAL A 77 19.84 -21.84 13.25
N ALA A 78 19.40 -21.67 14.50
CA ALA A 78 18.22 -20.87 14.83
C ALA A 78 18.41 -19.39 14.47
N LYS A 79 19.57 -18.82 14.83
CA LYS A 79 19.94 -17.44 14.48
C LYS A 79 20.08 -17.28 12.96
N LEU A 80 20.80 -18.18 12.29
CA LEU A 80 20.97 -18.14 10.84
C LEU A 80 19.61 -18.21 10.10
N THR A 81 18.70 -19.04 10.59
CA THR A 81 17.33 -19.14 10.06
C THR A 81 16.54 -17.84 10.24
N ALA A 82 16.65 -17.20 11.42
CA ALA A 82 16.00 -15.91 11.68
C ALA A 82 16.55 -14.80 10.78
N GLN A 83 17.87 -14.77 10.57
CA GLN A 83 18.54 -13.81 9.69
C GLN A 83 18.13 -14.01 8.23
N LEU A 84 18.02 -15.26 7.75
CA LEU A 84 17.54 -15.56 6.40
C LEU A 84 16.08 -15.08 6.19
N LYS A 85 15.19 -15.32 7.15
CA LYS A 85 13.80 -14.82 7.08
C LYS A 85 13.77 -13.30 6.96
N LYS A 86 14.53 -12.60 7.81
CA LYS A 86 14.65 -11.14 7.78
C LYS A 86 15.21 -10.62 6.45
N ALA A 87 16.20 -11.31 5.88
CA ALA A 87 16.75 -10.98 4.57
C ALA A 87 15.69 -11.10 3.46
N LEU A 88 14.90 -12.17 3.46
CA LEU A 88 13.82 -12.38 2.48
C LEU A 88 12.67 -11.37 2.64
N GLU A 89 12.29 -11.05 3.88
CA GLU A 89 11.26 -10.05 4.17
C GLU A 89 11.65 -8.67 3.64
N LYS A 90 12.93 -8.28 3.77
CA LYS A 90 13.44 -7.00 3.24
C LYS A 90 13.44 -6.93 1.71
N VAL A 91 13.62 -8.07 1.04
CA VAL A 91 13.55 -8.17 -0.43
C VAL A 91 12.10 -8.26 -0.92
N SER A 92 11.15 -8.62 -0.05
CA SER A 92 9.74 -8.60 -0.40
C SER A 92 9.26 -7.16 -0.68
N ALA A 93 8.42 -6.99 -1.70
CA ALA A 93 8.05 -5.68 -2.24
C ALA A 93 7.20 -4.82 -1.31
N LYS A 94 6.67 -5.38 -0.20
CA LYS A 94 5.80 -4.68 0.74
C LYS A 94 6.47 -4.65 2.11
N ARG A 95 6.62 -3.46 2.67
CA ARG A 95 7.13 -3.25 4.02
C ARG A 95 5.97 -3.24 5.00
N PRO A 96 6.15 -3.69 6.26
CA PRO A 96 5.17 -3.48 7.30
C PRO A 96 4.78 -2.00 7.40
N GLY A 97 3.48 -1.71 7.33
CA GLY A 97 2.94 -0.34 7.26
C GLY A 97 2.69 0.18 5.84
N ASP A 98 3.01 -0.56 4.78
CA ASP A 98 2.58 -0.14 3.43
C ASP A 98 1.05 -0.27 3.33
N ILE A 99 0.39 0.84 2.95
CA ILE A 99 -1.06 0.94 2.75
C ILE A 99 -1.32 1.09 1.25
N TYR A 100 -2.25 0.32 0.72
CA TYR A 100 -2.64 0.36 -0.69
C TYR A 100 -4.07 -0.15 -0.89
N LEU A 101 -4.56 -0.03 -2.12
CA LEU A 101 -5.85 -0.54 -2.54
C LEU A 101 -5.67 -1.92 -3.18
N SER A 102 -6.32 -2.94 -2.61
CA SER A 102 -6.33 -4.31 -3.13
C SER A 102 -7.49 -4.51 -4.11
N ALA A 103 -7.18 -5.13 -5.25
CA ALA A 103 -8.19 -5.58 -6.22
C ALA A 103 -8.92 -6.85 -5.76
N HIS A 104 -8.38 -7.55 -4.76
CA HIS A 104 -8.93 -8.80 -4.26
C HIS A 104 -10.05 -8.55 -3.23
N PRO A 105 -11.08 -9.41 -3.20
CA PRO A 105 -12.09 -9.36 -2.15
C PRO A 105 -11.49 -9.72 -0.79
N ALA A 106 -12.20 -9.37 0.30
CA ALA A 106 -11.75 -9.62 1.66
C ALA A 106 -11.42 -11.10 1.96
N SER A 107 -12.11 -12.02 1.28
CA SER A 107 -11.90 -13.47 1.40
C SER A 107 -10.64 -13.99 0.71
N ASP A 108 -9.99 -13.16 -0.12
CA ASP A 108 -8.84 -13.52 -0.96
C ASP A 108 -7.65 -12.57 -0.71
N LEU A 109 -7.59 -11.97 0.48
CA LEU A 109 -6.42 -11.19 0.89
C LEU A 109 -5.24 -12.12 1.18
N ALA A 110 -4.05 -11.71 0.75
CA ALA A 110 -2.85 -12.49 0.98
C ALA A 110 -2.45 -12.47 2.46
N LYS A 111 -1.64 -13.45 2.88
CA LYS A 111 -1.10 -13.47 4.24
C LYS A 111 -0.33 -12.18 4.53
N GLY A 112 -0.56 -11.59 5.70
CA GLY A 112 0.03 -10.33 6.11
C GLY A 112 -0.77 -9.10 5.67
N GLU A 113 -1.84 -9.24 4.88
CA GLU A 113 -2.73 -8.15 4.50
C GLU A 113 -3.93 -8.07 5.45
N TYR A 114 -4.21 -6.85 5.92
CA TYR A 114 -5.33 -6.57 6.80
C TYR A 114 -6.12 -5.39 6.26
N ILE A 115 -7.45 -5.47 6.31
CA ILE A 115 -8.30 -4.35 5.89
C ILE A 115 -8.08 -3.18 6.85
N ALA A 116 -7.79 -1.99 6.32
CA ALA A 116 -7.60 -0.78 7.11
C ALA A 116 -8.95 -0.22 7.60
N ASN A 117 -9.63 -0.96 8.47
CA ASN A 117 -10.99 -0.67 8.96
C ASN A 117 -11.04 -0.25 10.44
N GLY A 118 -9.90 0.03 11.07
CA GLY A 118 -9.86 0.38 12.49
C GLY A 118 -9.99 -0.79 13.47
N ALA A 119 -10.03 -2.05 13.00
CA ALA A 119 -10.14 -3.20 13.90
C ALA A 119 -9.01 -3.24 14.93
N ALA A 120 -9.34 -3.60 16.17
CA ALA A 120 -8.42 -3.61 17.30
C ALA A 120 -7.95 -5.03 17.64
N TYR A 121 -6.64 -5.18 17.82
CA TYR A 121 -5.98 -6.44 18.12
C TYR A 121 -5.30 -6.36 19.48
N ALA A 122 -5.29 -7.46 20.24
CA ALA A 122 -4.53 -7.52 21.49
C ALA A 122 -3.05 -7.20 21.24
N ILE A 123 -2.44 -6.39 22.10
CA ILE A 123 -1.07 -5.89 21.91
C ILE A 123 -0.02 -7.01 21.85
N ASP A 124 -0.32 -8.14 22.49
CA ASP A 124 0.48 -9.36 22.53
C ASP A 124 0.16 -10.37 21.41
N SER A 125 -0.82 -10.08 20.54
CA SER A 125 -1.04 -10.86 19.32
C SER A 125 0.06 -10.59 18.30
N THR A 126 0.20 -11.47 17.30
CA THR A 126 1.19 -11.27 16.22
C THR A 126 0.95 -9.96 15.47
N VAL A 127 -0.32 -9.64 15.18
CA VAL A 127 -0.74 -8.38 14.55
C VAL A 127 -0.46 -7.19 15.46
N GLY A 128 -0.80 -7.31 16.75
CA GLY A 128 -0.59 -6.26 17.74
C GLY A 128 0.89 -5.89 17.90
N ARG A 129 1.77 -6.89 17.97
CA ARG A 129 3.23 -6.67 17.98
C ARG A 129 3.72 -5.99 16.70
N ALA A 130 3.25 -6.44 15.53
CA ALA A 130 3.63 -5.84 14.26
C ALA A 130 3.22 -4.36 14.18
N LEU A 131 2.00 -4.03 14.58
CA LEU A 131 1.52 -2.64 14.67
C LEU A 131 2.30 -1.81 15.68
N ASN A 132 2.61 -2.38 16.85
CA ASN A 132 3.32 -1.67 17.90
C ASN A 132 4.77 -1.33 17.49
N ASN A 133 5.39 -2.19 16.69
CA ASN A 133 6.74 -2.01 16.14
C ASN A 133 6.81 -0.92 15.05
N LEU A 134 5.69 -0.42 14.54
CA LEU A 134 5.68 0.75 13.66
C LEU A 134 6.13 2.00 14.43
N SER A 135 6.76 2.93 13.72
CA SER A 135 7.26 4.16 14.35
C SER A 135 6.14 5.00 14.95
N ASP A 136 6.44 5.72 16.02
CA ASP A 136 5.45 6.58 16.69
C ASP A 136 4.91 7.66 15.75
N ALA A 137 5.75 8.20 14.87
CA ALA A 137 5.33 9.15 13.84
C ALA A 137 4.33 8.53 12.85
N TYR A 138 4.56 7.28 12.42
CA TYR A 138 3.62 6.58 11.54
C TYR A 138 2.30 6.33 12.26
N LYS A 139 2.35 5.82 13.50
CA LYS A 139 1.15 5.54 14.31
C LYS A 139 0.32 6.81 14.53
N ALA A 140 0.97 7.94 14.83
CA ALA A 140 0.32 9.23 14.97
C ALA A 140 -0.35 9.70 13.67
N ALA A 141 0.35 9.58 12.54
CA ALA A 141 -0.19 9.99 11.23
C ALA A 141 -1.45 9.21 10.85
N TRP A 142 -1.46 7.89 11.09
CA TRP A 142 -2.54 7.00 10.65
C TRP A 142 -3.57 6.67 11.74
N GLY A 143 -3.54 7.36 12.88
CA GLY A 143 -4.50 7.17 13.96
C GLY A 143 -4.44 5.79 14.63
N ILE A 144 -3.28 5.13 14.61
CA ILE A 144 -3.03 3.86 15.30
C ILE A 144 -2.73 4.17 16.76
N LYS A 145 -3.55 3.64 17.67
CA LYS A 145 -3.50 3.94 19.10
C LYS A 145 -3.66 2.67 19.92
N LEU A 146 -2.97 2.64 21.06
CA LEU A 146 -3.15 1.63 22.09
C LEU A 146 -4.27 2.10 23.04
N HIS A 147 -5.28 1.27 23.24
CA HIS A 147 -6.39 1.49 24.16
C HIS A 147 -6.81 0.15 24.77
N ASP A 148 -6.90 0.07 26.10
CA ASP A 148 -7.31 -1.14 26.84
C ASP A 148 -6.57 -2.42 26.42
N GLY A 149 -5.25 -2.34 26.27
CA GLY A 149 -4.40 -3.47 25.88
C GLY A 149 -4.59 -3.92 24.43
N LYS A 150 -5.34 -3.17 23.61
CA LYS A 150 -5.49 -3.41 22.17
C LYS A 150 -4.97 -2.25 21.34
N ILE A 151 -4.40 -2.55 20.19
CA ILE A 151 -3.94 -1.57 19.20
C ILE A 151 -4.76 -1.69 17.93
N ASN A 152 -5.25 -0.55 17.41
CA ASN A 152 -6.10 -0.54 16.23
C ASN A 152 -5.29 -0.49 14.92
N LEU A 153 -5.84 -1.10 13.88
CA LEU A 153 -5.44 -0.81 12.50
C LEU A 153 -5.77 0.65 12.15
N PRO A 154 -5.12 1.23 11.12
CA PRO A 154 -5.62 2.47 10.53
C PRO A 154 -7.07 2.30 10.08
N ASN A 155 -7.84 3.38 10.06
CA ASN A 155 -9.22 3.38 9.57
C ASN A 155 -9.35 4.29 8.34
N LEU A 156 -9.54 3.67 7.18
CA LEU A 156 -9.77 4.32 5.90
C LEU A 156 -11.24 4.21 5.46
N PHE A 157 -12.13 4.09 6.44
CA PHE A 157 -13.57 4.16 6.23
C PHE A 157 -14.19 5.25 7.08
N VAL A 158 -15.12 6.00 6.48
CA VAL A 158 -15.95 7.01 7.15
C VAL A 158 -17.40 6.66 6.82
N ASP A 159 -18.22 6.39 7.85
CA ASP A 159 -19.62 5.99 7.72
C ASP A 159 -19.84 4.80 6.76
N GLY A 160 -18.93 3.82 6.81
CA GLY A 160 -18.97 2.61 5.96
C GLY A 160 -18.48 2.82 4.52
N ARG A 161 -18.09 4.04 4.14
CA ARG A 161 -17.54 4.37 2.82
C ARG A 161 -16.02 4.42 2.87
N GLY A 162 -15.36 3.83 1.88
CA GLY A 162 -13.90 3.92 1.75
C GLY A 162 -13.46 5.34 1.40
N VAL A 163 -12.42 5.83 2.07
CA VAL A 163 -11.84 7.16 1.81
C VAL A 163 -11.14 7.15 0.45
N PHE A 164 -11.34 8.20 -0.34
CA PHE A 164 -10.60 8.41 -1.59
C PHE A 164 -9.13 8.74 -1.28
N VAL A 165 -8.21 7.87 -1.69
CA VAL A 165 -6.77 8.06 -1.46
C VAL A 165 -6.19 8.92 -2.59
N ARG A 166 -5.55 10.03 -2.22
CA ARG A 166 -4.87 10.95 -3.15
C ARG A 166 -3.46 11.28 -2.67
N ALA A 167 -2.60 11.71 -3.58
CA ALA A 167 -1.28 12.22 -3.22
C ALA A 167 -1.39 13.50 -2.36
N GLY A 168 -0.51 13.61 -1.36
CA GLY A 168 -0.42 14.74 -0.45
C GLY A 168 0.88 14.69 0.37
N LEU A 169 1.19 15.78 1.07
CA LEU A 169 2.41 15.90 1.89
C LEU A 169 2.22 15.51 3.35
N GLN A 170 0.97 15.30 3.80
CA GLN A 170 0.63 14.93 5.17
C GLN A 170 -0.13 13.59 5.16
N PRO A 171 0.55 12.47 5.41
CA PRO A 171 -0.08 11.15 5.45
C PRO A 171 -1.15 11.06 6.54
N GLY A 172 -2.22 10.30 6.27
CA GLY A 172 -3.28 9.98 7.23
C GLY A 172 -4.26 11.11 7.59
N VAL A 173 -4.07 12.32 7.07
CA VAL A 173 -5.06 13.40 7.22
C VAL A 173 -6.23 13.18 6.28
N ILE A 174 -7.42 12.94 6.85
CA ILE A 174 -8.68 12.87 6.10
C ILE A 174 -9.18 14.29 5.85
N GLN A 175 -9.42 14.61 4.57
CA GLN A 175 -10.07 15.84 4.15
C GLN A 175 -11.56 15.58 3.99
N GLY A 176 -12.40 16.51 4.44
CA GLY A 176 -13.84 16.44 4.22
C GLY A 176 -14.20 16.62 2.75
N ASP A 177 -15.43 16.26 2.41
CA ASP A 177 -15.97 16.39 1.06
C ASP A 177 -15.95 17.86 0.61
N ALA A 178 -15.44 18.10 -0.60
CA ALA A 178 -15.43 19.41 -1.21
C ALA A 178 -15.77 19.29 -2.70
N ILE A 179 -16.58 20.23 -3.19
CA ILE A 179 -16.89 20.39 -4.62
C ILE A 179 -16.38 21.76 -5.09
N ARG A 180 -16.16 21.90 -6.41
CA ARG A 180 -15.87 23.20 -7.01
C ARG A 180 -17.08 24.12 -6.88
N ASN A 181 -16.82 25.43 -6.99
CA ASN A 181 -17.87 26.43 -7.00
C ASN A 181 -18.91 26.15 -8.11
N ILE A 182 -20.20 26.25 -7.78
CA ILE A 182 -21.33 26.14 -8.71
C ILE A 182 -21.88 27.55 -8.91
N ILE A 183 -21.82 28.04 -10.14
CA ILE A 183 -22.14 29.43 -10.44
C ILE A 183 -23.41 29.50 -11.30
N GLY A 184 -24.25 30.45 -10.97
CA GLY A 184 -25.35 30.92 -11.81
C GLY A 184 -25.74 32.33 -11.39
N ASP A 185 -26.39 33.06 -12.28
CA ASP A 185 -26.95 34.37 -11.97
C ASP A 185 -28.45 34.25 -11.76
N VAL A 186 -28.94 34.91 -10.71
CA VAL A 186 -30.35 35.29 -10.56
C VAL A 186 -30.37 36.76 -10.21
N GLY A 187 -31.22 37.55 -10.88
CA GLY A 187 -31.19 38.97 -10.58
C GLY A 187 -32.30 39.82 -11.15
N LEU A 188 -32.26 41.06 -10.63
CA LEU A 188 -33.13 42.15 -10.99
C LEU A 188 -32.80 42.70 -12.38
N TRP A 189 -33.83 43.14 -13.10
CA TRP A 189 -33.67 44.03 -14.24
C TRP A 189 -34.85 45.02 -14.26
N SER A 190 -34.55 46.32 -14.31
CA SER A 190 -35.54 47.39 -14.08
C SER A 190 -36.23 47.25 -12.71
N TRP A 191 -37.55 46.99 -12.67
CA TRP A 191 -38.34 46.77 -11.44
C TRP A 191 -38.65 45.29 -11.15
N GLY A 192 -38.20 44.35 -12.00
CA GLY A 192 -38.53 42.93 -11.90
C GLY A 192 -37.60 42.15 -10.96
N LEU A 193 -38.15 41.38 -10.01
CA LEU A 193 -37.39 40.63 -8.99
C LEU A 193 -36.61 39.43 -9.57
N PHE A 194 -37.23 38.69 -10.51
CA PHE A 194 -36.61 37.57 -11.21
C PHE A 194 -36.67 37.81 -12.73
N ALA A 195 -35.80 38.70 -13.20
CA ALA A 195 -35.79 39.11 -14.60
C ALA A 195 -34.72 38.40 -15.44
N ARG A 196 -33.72 37.78 -14.80
CA ARG A 196 -32.73 36.96 -15.49
C ARG A 196 -32.32 35.76 -14.64
N THR A 197 -32.12 34.63 -15.29
CA THR A 197 -31.54 33.43 -14.70
C THR A 197 -30.52 32.81 -15.65
N SER A 198 -29.36 32.40 -15.16
CA SER A 198 -28.32 31.72 -15.93
C SER A 198 -27.63 30.63 -15.08
N GLY A 199 -26.87 29.76 -15.74
CA GLY A 199 -26.08 28.74 -15.07
C GLY A 199 -26.95 27.80 -14.22
N ALA A 200 -26.59 27.65 -12.95
CA ALA A 200 -27.32 26.80 -12.01
C ALA A 200 -28.74 27.29 -11.68
N PHE A 201 -29.16 28.47 -12.13
CA PHE A 201 -30.53 28.93 -11.96
C PHE A 201 -31.37 28.70 -13.22
N HIS A 202 -32.65 28.36 -13.01
CA HIS A 202 -33.66 28.47 -14.04
C HIS A 202 -34.90 29.17 -13.49
N GLY A 203 -35.46 30.06 -14.29
CA GLY A 203 -36.69 30.73 -13.95
C GLY A 203 -37.91 29.91 -14.34
N VAL A 204 -38.98 30.03 -13.56
CA VAL A 204 -40.32 29.56 -13.93
C VAL A 204 -41.15 30.78 -14.29
N ASN A 205 -41.67 30.83 -15.52
CA ASN A 205 -42.34 32.03 -16.04
C ASN A 205 -43.52 32.46 -15.15
N VAL A 206 -43.72 33.78 -15.04
CA VAL A 206 -44.89 34.34 -14.35
C VAL A 206 -46.18 33.83 -14.99
N ASN A 207 -47.14 33.49 -14.14
CA ASN A 207 -48.53 33.24 -14.51
C ASN A 207 -49.43 34.17 -13.68
N SER A 208 -50.75 34.08 -13.83
CA SER A 208 -51.73 34.95 -13.15
C SER A 208 -51.70 34.90 -11.61
N GLU A 209 -50.88 34.05 -11.00
CA GLU A 209 -50.85 33.81 -9.55
C GLU A 209 -49.53 34.22 -8.86
N GLY A 210 -48.49 34.67 -9.59
CA GLY A 210 -47.11 34.73 -9.07
C GLY A 210 -46.37 36.07 -9.12
N SER A 211 -46.89 37.14 -8.48
CA SER A 211 -46.18 38.43 -8.36
C SER A 211 -45.76 38.75 -6.92
N VAL A 212 -44.47 39.02 -6.71
CA VAL A 212 -43.87 39.29 -5.39
C VAL A 212 -43.97 40.78 -4.97
N VAL A 213 -44.31 41.68 -5.89
CA VAL A 213 -44.07 43.12 -5.68
C VAL A 213 -45.25 43.87 -5.07
N LYS A 214 -46.51 43.52 -5.37
CA LYS A 214 -47.70 44.22 -4.84
C LYS A 214 -48.96 43.34 -4.79
N LYS A 215 -49.68 43.39 -3.66
CA LYS A 215 -51.09 42.98 -3.60
C LYS A 215 -51.87 43.82 -4.62
N ASN A 216 -52.48 43.17 -5.62
CA ASN A 216 -53.32 43.78 -6.67
C ASN A 216 -52.60 44.61 -7.75
N THR A 217 -51.29 44.47 -7.95
CA THR A 217 -50.63 44.99 -9.17
C THR A 217 -49.56 43.99 -9.63
N PRO A 218 -49.79 43.25 -10.73
CA PRO A 218 -48.79 42.34 -11.26
C PRO A 218 -47.50 43.09 -11.60
N ASP A 219 -46.36 42.58 -11.17
CA ASP A 219 -45.06 43.07 -11.64
C ASP A 219 -44.87 42.63 -13.09
N THR A 220 -45.16 43.53 -14.02
CA THR A 220 -45.04 43.27 -15.46
C THR A 220 -43.58 43.23 -15.94
N ALA A 221 -42.61 43.57 -15.08
CA ALA A 221 -41.19 43.52 -15.40
C ALA A 221 -40.51 42.22 -14.94
N SER A 222 -41.15 41.42 -14.09
CA SER A 222 -40.68 40.07 -13.74
C SER A 222 -40.99 39.09 -14.86
N ILE A 223 -39.96 38.41 -15.36
CA ILE A 223 -40.10 37.34 -16.37
C ILE A 223 -40.49 36.03 -15.66
N PHE A 224 -39.95 35.80 -14.47
CA PHE A 224 -40.15 34.58 -13.69
C PHE A 224 -40.88 34.85 -12.37
N ALA A 225 -41.79 33.96 -11.97
CA ALA A 225 -42.44 34.01 -10.66
C ALA A 225 -41.46 33.65 -9.52
N TYR A 226 -40.54 32.73 -9.81
CA TYR A 226 -39.44 32.35 -8.95
C TYR A 226 -38.30 31.77 -9.78
N ALA A 227 -37.11 31.67 -9.18
CA ALA A 227 -35.97 30.96 -9.74
C ALA A 227 -35.64 29.75 -8.88
N THR A 228 -35.38 28.62 -9.52
CA THR A 228 -34.92 27.40 -8.86
C THR A 228 -33.42 27.27 -9.05
N PHE A 229 -32.71 27.00 -7.96
CA PHE A 229 -31.34 26.50 -8.02
C PHE A 229 -31.36 25.01 -8.35
N ASP A 230 -30.77 24.65 -9.48
CA ASP A 230 -30.61 23.28 -9.96
C ASP A 230 -29.18 23.07 -10.44
N ALA A 231 -28.38 22.40 -9.61
CA ALA A 231 -27.00 22.08 -9.92
C ALA A 231 -26.87 21.17 -11.16
N SER A 232 -27.88 20.34 -11.46
CA SER A 232 -27.84 19.40 -12.59
C SER A 232 -27.69 20.09 -13.95
N LYS A 233 -28.03 21.37 -14.00
CA LYS A 233 -27.88 22.22 -15.19
C LYS A 233 -26.43 22.50 -15.59
N VAL A 234 -25.50 22.42 -14.64
CA VAL A 234 -24.09 22.80 -14.86
C VAL A 234 -23.09 21.72 -14.41
N VAL A 235 -23.53 20.76 -13.60
CA VAL A 235 -22.72 19.62 -13.16
C VAL A 235 -23.57 18.35 -13.08
N PRO A 236 -23.00 17.15 -13.32
CA PRO A 236 -23.70 15.90 -13.01
C PRO A 236 -24.02 15.79 -11.51
N THR A 237 -25.22 15.32 -11.18
CA THR A 237 -25.70 15.19 -9.81
C THR A 237 -26.02 13.73 -9.47
N ALA A 238 -25.83 13.38 -8.20
CA ALA A 238 -26.25 12.13 -7.58
C ALA A 238 -26.51 12.41 -6.08
N ASP A 239 -26.93 11.41 -5.32
CA ASP A 239 -27.10 11.52 -3.86
C ASP A 239 -25.78 11.86 -3.12
N GLU A 240 -24.63 11.69 -3.78
CA GLU A 240 -23.30 11.95 -3.26
C GLU A 240 -22.41 12.58 -4.34
N ASN A 241 -21.65 13.64 -3.99
CA ASN A 241 -20.64 14.20 -4.88
C ASN A 241 -19.44 13.26 -4.99
N ARG A 242 -19.27 12.63 -6.15
CA ARG A 242 -18.14 11.73 -6.41
C ARG A 242 -17.69 11.80 -7.87
N PRO A 243 -16.37 11.69 -8.14
CA PRO A 243 -15.91 11.41 -9.49
C PRO A 243 -16.37 10.01 -9.91
N LEU A 244 -16.32 9.72 -11.21
CA LEU A 244 -16.41 8.34 -11.70
C LEU A 244 -15.33 7.50 -10.99
N ASN A 245 -15.70 6.35 -10.43
CA ASN A 245 -14.82 5.57 -9.57
C ASN A 245 -15.08 4.06 -9.69
N VAL A 246 -14.11 3.29 -9.23
CA VAL A 246 -14.18 1.84 -9.03
C VAL A 246 -13.70 1.55 -7.61
N SER A 247 -14.34 0.59 -6.94
CA SER A 247 -14.02 0.23 -5.56
C SER A 247 -12.90 -0.81 -5.49
N MET A 248 -12.01 -0.62 -4.53
CA MET A 248 -10.93 -1.53 -4.14
C MET A 248 -10.83 -1.50 -2.61
N ILE A 249 -10.31 -2.57 -2.00
CA ILE A 249 -10.26 -2.67 -0.54
C ILE A 249 -8.99 -1.99 -0.01
N PRO A 250 -9.09 -0.97 0.87
CA PRO A 250 -7.91 -0.41 1.51
C PRO A 250 -7.33 -1.41 2.51
N VAL A 251 -6.07 -1.75 2.33
CA VAL A 251 -5.34 -2.72 3.15
C VAL A 251 -4.04 -2.13 3.67
N ILE A 252 -3.62 -2.60 4.83
CA ILE A 252 -2.28 -2.43 5.39
C ILE A 252 -1.57 -3.77 5.36
N TYR A 253 -0.34 -3.79 4.88
CA TYR A 253 0.53 -4.96 4.97
C TYR A 253 1.32 -4.92 6.28
N LEU A 254 1.31 -6.02 7.05
CA LEU A 254 2.04 -6.18 8.30
C LEU A 254 3.04 -7.34 8.28
N GLY A 255 3.01 -8.18 7.24
CA GLY A 255 3.93 -9.30 7.05
C GLY A 255 3.75 -10.49 8.01
N VAL A 256 2.68 -10.51 8.81
CA VAL A 256 2.41 -11.54 9.83
C VAL A 256 1.14 -12.33 9.60
#